data_AF-A0ABD6T0N4-F1
#
_entry.id   AF-A0ABD6T0N4-F1
#
_cell.length_a   1.000
_cell.length_b   1.000
_cell.length_c   1.000
_cell.angle_alpha   90.00
_cell.angle_beta   90.00
_cell.angle_gamma   90.00
#
_symmetry.space_group_name_H-M   'P 1'
#
loop_
_entity.id
_entity.type
_entity.pdbx_description
1 polymer ?
#
loop_
_entity_poly.entity_id
_entity_poly.type
_entity_poly.pdbx_seq_one_letter_code
_entity_poly.pdbx_strand_id
1 'polypeptide(L)'
;KKKGMKYSSRSKRLSGINVYMTNTPIDVVPMGQVHDWYSLRWQIEILFKTWKSFFHIHHCKKIKRERLECHLYGQLIDILLCSSIMFQMR
;
A
#
# COMPACT_ATOMS: atom_id res chain seq x y z
N LYS A 1 0.37 24.30 -17.28
CA LYS A 1 0.65 24.81 -15.91
C LYS A 1 -0.69 25.16 -15.24
N LYS A 2 -1.24 24.31 -14.36
CA LYS A 2 -2.52 24.61 -13.69
C LYS A 2 -2.29 25.65 -12.59
N LYS A 3 -2.97 26.81 -12.70
CA LYS A 3 -3.00 27.91 -11.71
C LYS A 3 -3.40 27.37 -10.34
N GLY A 4 -2.63 27.71 -9.31
CA GLY A 4 -2.87 27.26 -7.93
C GLY A 4 -4.27 27.65 -7.46
N MET A 5 -5.09 26.64 -7.14
CA MET A 5 -6.39 26.86 -6.50
C MET A 5 -6.18 27.50 -5.13
N LYS A 6 -6.80 28.67 -4.89
CA LYS A 6 -6.82 29.31 -3.57
C LYS A 6 -7.79 28.55 -2.67
N TYR A 7 -7.26 27.71 -1.79
CA TYR A 7 -8.05 27.01 -0.77
C TYR A 7 -8.75 27.99 0.17
N SER A 8 -10.05 27.78 0.42
CA SER A 8 -10.79 28.53 1.44
C SER A 8 -10.20 28.28 2.83
N SER A 9 -10.30 29.26 3.74
CA SER A 9 -9.84 29.14 5.13
C SER A 9 -10.47 27.94 5.86
N ARG A 10 -11.72 27.62 5.54
CA ARG A 10 -12.44 26.45 6.04
C ARG A 10 -11.86 25.13 5.51
N SER A 11 -11.55 25.03 4.22
CA SER A 11 -10.93 23.83 3.63
C SER A 11 -9.52 23.58 4.16
N LYS A 12 -8.73 24.64 4.43
CA LYS A 12 -7.41 24.50 5.07
C LYS A 12 -7.51 23.91 6.47
N ARG A 13 -8.51 24.32 7.25
CA ARG A 13 -8.78 23.80 8.60
C ARG A 13 -9.20 22.34 8.59
N LEU A 14 -10.06 21.96 7.64
CA LEU A 14 -10.53 20.57 7.48
C LEU A 14 -9.42 19.63 6.98
N SER A 15 -8.44 20.13 6.22
CA SER A 15 -7.31 19.32 5.73
C SER A 15 -6.38 18.80 6.84
N GLY A 16 -6.47 19.33 8.06
CA GLY A 16 -5.71 18.85 9.22
C GLY A 16 -6.44 17.77 10.04
N ILE A 17 -7.66 17.39 9.66
CA ILE A 17 -8.50 16.45 10.41
C ILE A 17 -8.49 15.09 9.69
N ASN A 18 -8.02 14.06 10.38
CA ASN A 18 -8.14 12.67 9.92
C ASN A 18 -9.33 12.01 10.62
N VAL A 19 -10.28 11.51 9.85
CA VAL A 19 -11.45 10.79 10.37
C VAL A 19 -11.28 9.31 10.04
N TYR A 20 -11.28 8.47 11.06
CA TYR A 20 -11.21 7.02 10.93
C TYR A 20 -12.58 6.41 11.25
N MET A 21 -13.05 5.51 10.39
CA MET A 21 -14.28 4.74 10.61
C MET A 21 -13.89 3.27 10.73
N THR A 22 -14.30 2.61 11.80
CA THR A 22 -14.05 1.18 12.05
C THR A 22 -15.33 0.50 12.53
N ASN A 23 -15.53 -0.75 12.11
CA ASN A 23 -16.61 -1.62 12.58
C ASN A 23 -16.23 -2.37 13.87
N THR A 24 -15.03 -2.12 14.40
CA THR A 24 -14.49 -2.85 15.54
C THR A 24 -14.91 -2.16 16.84
N PRO A 25 -15.40 -2.90 17.85
CA PRO A 25 -15.75 -2.30 19.14
C PRO A 25 -14.50 -1.77 19.85
N ILE A 26 -14.70 -0.73 20.68
CA ILE A 26 -13.63 -0.03 21.41
C ILE A 26 -12.85 -0.96 22.36
N ASP A 27 -13.49 -2.04 22.81
CA ASP A 27 -12.90 -3.09 23.66
C ASP A 27 -11.80 -3.88 22.97
N VAL A 28 -11.85 -4.02 21.65
CA VAL A 28 -10.87 -4.79 20.87
C VAL A 28 -9.74 -3.89 20.36
N VAL A 29 -10.05 -2.65 19.97
CA VAL A 29 -9.05 -1.66 19.56
C VAL A 29 -9.32 -0.32 20.25
N PRO A 30 -8.48 0.07 21.23
CA PRO A 30 -8.60 1.38 21.85
C PRO A 30 -8.33 2.48 20.82
N MET A 31 -9.03 3.61 20.93
CA MET A 31 -8.96 4.74 19.98
C MET A 31 -7.53 5.22 19.68
N GLY A 32 -6.61 5.12 20.66
CA GLY A 32 -5.20 5.49 20.47
C GLY A 32 -4.43 4.62 19.47
N GLN A 33 -4.80 3.34 19.31
CA GLN A 33 -4.12 2.40 18.41
C GLN A 33 -4.72 2.37 17.00
N VAL A 34 -5.92 2.93 16.81
CA VAL A 34 -6.57 2.99 15.48
C VAL A 34 -5.68 3.70 14.46
N HIS A 35 -4.96 4.74 14.90
CA HIS A 35 -4.02 5.46 14.05
C HIS A 35 -2.86 4.55 13.57
N ASP A 36 -2.23 3.80 14.48
CA ASP A 36 -1.11 2.90 14.15
C ASP A 36 -1.53 1.80 13.18
N TRP A 37 -2.73 1.25 13.39
CA TRP A 37 -3.32 0.27 12.47
C TRP A 37 -3.58 0.89 11.09
N TYR A 38 -4.05 2.14 11.05
CA TYR A 38 -4.25 2.85 9.78
C TYR A 38 -2.91 3.20 9.10
N SER A 39 -1.83 3.40 9.85
CA SER A 39 -0.48 3.58 9.30
C SER A 39 0.01 2.33 8.54
N LEU A 40 -0.39 1.13 8.95
CA LEU A 40 -0.05 -0.12 8.23
C LEU A 40 -0.65 -0.17 6.82
N ARG A 41 -1.80 0.48 6.59
CA ARG A 41 -2.37 0.60 5.24
C ARG A 41 -1.37 1.22 4.26
N TRP A 42 -0.63 2.24 4.70
CA TRP A 42 0.36 2.89 3.86
C TRP A 42 1.58 2.01 3.60
N GLN A 43 2.01 1.21 4.59
CA GLN A 43 3.08 0.21 4.40
C GLN A 43 2.70 -0.80 3.31
N ILE A 44 1.47 -1.29 3.32
CA ILE A 44 0.95 -2.20 2.29
C ILE A 44 0.95 -1.50 0.92
N GLU A 45 0.54 -0.24 0.84
CA GLU A 45 0.57 0.52 -0.42
C GLU A 45 1.99 0.69 -0.98
N ILE A 46 2.97 1.01 -0.13
CA ILE A 46 4.37 1.08 -0.53
C ILE A 46 4.85 -0.28 -1.02
N LEU A 47 4.54 -1.35 -0.31
CA LEU A 47 4.92 -2.71 -0.69
C LEU A 47 4.41 -3.03 -2.11
N PHE A 48 3.13 -2.77 -2.37
CA PHE A 48 2.55 -2.93 -3.71
C PHE A 48 3.17 -1.99 -4.75
N LYS A 49 3.54 -0.77 -4.37
CA LYS A 49 4.19 0.20 -5.27
C LYS A 49 5.60 -0.28 -5.66
N THR A 50 6.36 -0.81 -4.71
CA THR A 50 7.67 -1.43 -4.91
C THR A 50 7.54 -2.64 -5.82
N TRP A 51 6.61 -3.57 -5.54
CA TRP A 51 6.41 -4.75 -6.37
C TRP A 51 6.04 -4.39 -7.82
N LYS A 52 5.15 -3.41 -8.00
CA LYS A 52 4.81 -2.92 -9.34
C LYS A 52 6.01 -2.35 -10.10
N SER A 53 6.92 -1.65 -9.41
CA SER A 53 8.11 -1.06 -10.01
C SER A 53 9.22 -2.08 -10.31
N PHE A 54 9.46 -3.03 -9.41
CA PHE A 54 10.52 -4.03 -9.59
C PHE A 54 10.08 -5.16 -10.53
N PHE A 55 8.88 -5.72 -10.29
CA PHE A 55 8.41 -6.91 -10.99
C PHE A 55 7.59 -6.60 -12.25
N HIS A 56 7.33 -5.32 -12.55
CA HIS A 56 6.60 -4.90 -13.75
C HIS A 56 5.32 -5.73 -13.97
N ILE A 57 4.60 -6.06 -12.89
CA ILE A 57 3.41 -6.94 -12.90
C ILE A 57 2.32 -6.40 -13.85
N HIS A 58 2.34 -5.09 -14.12
CA HIS A 58 1.47 -4.44 -15.09
C HIS A 58 1.73 -4.83 -16.55
N HIS A 59 2.91 -5.34 -16.88
CA HIS A 59 3.32 -5.66 -18.23
C HIS A 59 2.96 -7.11 -18.57
N CYS A 60 1.67 -7.43 -18.59
CA CYS A 60 1.19 -8.73 -19.02
C CYS A 60 1.31 -8.86 -20.56
N LYS A 61 2.35 -9.56 -21.03
CA LYS A 61 2.35 -10.04 -22.42
C LYS A 61 1.23 -11.06 -22.60
N LYS A 62 0.52 -11.03 -23.74
CA LYS A 62 -0.46 -12.06 -24.09
C LYS A 62 0.26 -13.40 -24.29
N ILE A 63 0.24 -14.24 -23.26
CA ILE A 63 0.79 -15.60 -23.23
C ILE A 63 -0.33 -16.55 -22.75
N LYS A 64 -0.19 -17.86 -23.01
CA LYS A 64 -1.08 -18.90 -22.45
C LYS A 64 -1.21 -18.76 -20.92
N ARG A 65 -2.40 -19.04 -20.38
CA ARG A 65 -2.73 -18.86 -18.96
C ARG A 65 -1.77 -19.62 -18.04
N GLU A 66 -1.41 -20.86 -18.36
CA GLU A 66 -0.54 -21.66 -17.49
C GLU A 66 0.87 -21.04 -17.33
N ARG A 67 1.39 -20.45 -18.41
CA ARG A 67 2.69 -19.76 -18.39
C ARG A 67 2.64 -18.44 -17.64
N LEU A 68 1.50 -17.73 -17.70
CA LEU A 68 1.28 -16.50 -16.94
C LEU A 68 1.20 -16.80 -15.44
N GLU A 69 0.44 -17.82 -15.04
CA GLU A 69 0.33 -18.24 -13.65
C GLU A 69 1.70 -18.65 -13.10
N CYS A 70 2.45 -19.49 -13.82
CA CYS A 70 3.80 -19.89 -13.41
C CYS A 70 4.75 -18.69 -13.29
N HIS A 71 4.68 -17.70 -14.19
CA HIS A 71 5.49 -16.49 -14.09
C HIS A 71 5.11 -15.66 -12.86
N LEU A 72 3.82 -15.51 -12.61
CA LEU A 72 3.30 -14.75 -11.46
C LEU A 72 3.70 -15.42 -10.13
N TYR A 73 3.57 -16.75 -10.02
CA TYR A 73 4.06 -17.48 -8.85
C TYR A 73 5.57 -17.35 -8.67
N GLY A 74 6.36 -17.43 -9.74
CA GLY A 74 7.80 -17.21 -9.69
C GLY A 74 8.15 -15.81 -9.18
N GLN A 75 7.45 -14.78 -9.66
CA GLN A 75 7.63 -13.40 -9.20
C GLN A 75 7.26 -13.24 -7.71
N LEU A 76 6.19 -13.88 -7.25
CA LEU A 76 5.80 -13.86 -5.82
C LEU A 76 6.85 -14.53 -4.92
N ILE A 77 7.42 -15.64 -5.37
CA ILE A 77 8.49 -16.34 -4.64
C ILE A 77 9.76 -15.48 -4.59
N ASP A 78 10.13 -14.84 -5.69
CA ASP A 78 11.31 -13.98 -5.78
C ASP A 78 11.16 -12.72 -4.89
N ILE A 79 9.95 -12.12 -4.86
CA ILE A 79 9.59 -11.07 -3.89
C ILE A 79 9.81 -11.53 -2.45
N LEU A 80 9.32 -12.73 -2.11
CA LEU A 80 9.40 -13.27 -0.76
C LEU A 80 10.88 -13.48 -0.35
N LEU A 81 11.67 -14.06 -1.24
CA LEU A 81 13.11 -14.28 -1.03
C LEU A 81 13.86 -12.95 -0.88
N CYS A 82 13.63 -12.00 -1.78
CA CYS A 82 14.25 -10.67 -1.71
C CYS A 82 13.90 -9.94 -0.41
N SER A 83 12.62 -9.99 0.02
CA SER A 83 12.19 -9.37 1.27
C SER A 83 12.82 -10.03 2.51
N SER A 84 12.99 -11.36 2.48
CA SER A 84 13.58 -12.14 3.56
C SER A 84 15.08 -11.88 3.71
N ILE A 85 15.81 -11.82 2.59
CA ILE A 85 17.25 -11.50 2.58
C ILE A 85 17.48 -10.06 3.06
N MET A 86 16.69 -9.10 2.55
CA MET A 86 16.79 -7.69 2.95
C MET A 86 16.46 -7.48 4.43
N PHE A 87 15.55 -8.28 5.00
CA PHE A 87 15.25 -8.26 6.43
C PHE A 87 16.38 -8.88 7.27
N GLN A 88 17.01 -9.95 6.80
CA GLN A 88 18.15 -10.58 7.48
C GLN A 88 19.43 -9.72 7.48
N MET A 89 19.61 -8.85 6.49
CA MET A 89 20.75 -7.93 6.42
C MET A 89 20.60 -6.66 7.29
N ARG A 90 19.45 -6.48 7.95
CA ARG A 90 19.17 -5.34 8.82
C ARG A 90 19.27 -5.75 10.29
#